data_AF-A0A9P5ILN1-F1
#
_entry.id   AF-A0A9P5ILN1-F1
#
_cell.length_a   1.000
_cell.length_b   1.000
_cell.length_c   1.000
_cell.angle_alpha   90.00
_cell.angle_beta   90.00
_cell.angle_gamma   90.00
#
_symmetry.space_group_name_H-M   'P 1'
#
loop_
_entity.id
_entity.type
_entity.pdbx_description
1 polymer ?
#
loop_
_entity_poly.entity_id
_entity_poly.type
_entity_poly.pdbx_seq_one_letter_code
_entity_poly.pdbx_strand_id
1 'polypeptide(L)'
;MSKILNVVGATGAQGGSVVADTSDLASLVKAFEGSYAIFVVTDFFASFATKDAEETVAIESTQGINCAKAASKTTTLEHYIWSTLPDNQKISNGKCSVPHFESKTKVDEYIRQYKALLAKTTFLFITYYATNILMPMFTPTLFKTTGKHVQLLPIAEDTPITTLGATVINTLGLVSKEHFEARLRYHFAQKDMADDDPAWYALRNTVYASCYRLGSSNMPYSNMSGEIQGQAWRYFEKALDVHTELLYGSTGLMAVQALTAMGFFAEGLAGPSLAYMLVSCATRLAQAKGLHRQPAQSWNLPLAKQQHRVRLFWTLYILEKHISYRSGRPSIIEDDDISCPFPSTQLANNTTYIDPFIYIIQHAQISSRIAKQLTSGSSLFGSGQSSALRSRISISSHAVVNAARAIILDTDAIQVDASTPIWLAFYFPLVSAINIFIYILKYPALPTTSSDVALLDICTGHFSRLELASPDTALPFIREIARLARSTVESVKNSAASPGSLLGADVMAPSVAQPSVPHARNLYT
;
A
#
# COMPACT_ATOMS: atom_id res chain seq x y z
N MET A 1 -0.61 -11.14 -27.79
CA MET A 1 -0.17 -11.19 -26.38
C MET A 1 -1.08 -10.23 -25.62
N SER A 2 -1.89 -10.75 -24.71
CA SER A 2 -2.80 -9.92 -23.89
C SER A 2 -1.98 -9.01 -22.96
N LYS A 3 -2.20 -7.69 -23.02
CA LYS A 3 -1.56 -6.69 -22.17
C LYS A 3 -2.61 -5.96 -21.34
N ILE A 4 -2.19 -5.48 -20.17
CA ILE A 4 -3.01 -4.65 -19.29
C ILE A 4 -2.94 -3.21 -19.80
N LEU A 5 -4.08 -2.64 -20.19
CA LEU A 5 -4.23 -1.24 -20.55
C LEU A 5 -4.98 -0.52 -19.43
N ASN A 6 -4.52 0.67 -19.04
CA ASN A 6 -5.22 1.44 -18.03
C ASN A 6 -6.27 2.31 -18.70
N VAL A 7 -7.53 2.01 -18.41
CA VAL A 7 -8.69 2.60 -19.07
C VAL A 7 -9.60 3.18 -17.99
N VAL A 8 -9.83 4.49 -18.04
CA VAL A 8 -10.67 5.18 -17.06
C VAL A 8 -12.06 5.36 -17.65
N GLY A 9 -13.04 4.63 -17.09
CA GLY A 9 -14.46 4.87 -17.32
C GLY A 9 -15.22 3.83 -18.16
N ALA A 10 -14.63 2.70 -18.56
CA ALA A 10 -15.41 1.64 -19.21
C ALA A 10 -16.50 1.13 -18.25
N THR A 11 -17.76 1.38 -18.63
CA THR A 11 -19.02 0.94 -17.98
C THR A 11 -19.29 1.38 -16.53
N GLY A 12 -19.01 2.65 -16.20
CA GLY A 12 -19.59 3.28 -15.00
C GLY A 12 -18.94 2.91 -13.66
N ALA A 13 -17.77 2.27 -13.68
CA ALA A 13 -16.90 2.12 -12.52
C ALA A 13 -15.77 3.16 -12.56
N GLN A 14 -15.45 3.76 -11.40
CA GLN A 14 -14.23 4.55 -11.21
C GLN A 14 -13.01 3.73 -11.70
N GLY A 15 -12.10 4.38 -12.45
CA GLY A 15 -11.08 3.77 -13.33
C GLY A 15 -10.48 2.41 -12.95
N GLY A 16 -10.20 1.57 -13.96
CA GLY A 16 -9.67 0.23 -13.79
C GLY A 16 -8.69 -0.19 -14.90
N SER A 17 -7.93 -1.26 -14.64
CA SER A 17 -7.05 -1.88 -15.63
C SER A 17 -7.84 -2.91 -16.47
N VAL A 18 -7.86 -2.76 -17.79
CA VAL A 18 -8.57 -3.66 -18.72
C VAL A 18 -7.55 -4.49 -19.51
N VAL A 19 -7.78 -5.79 -19.63
CA VAL A 19 -6.89 -6.68 -20.41
C VAL A 19 -7.34 -6.69 -21.87
N ALA A 20 -6.44 -6.38 -22.79
CA ALA A 20 -6.69 -6.46 -24.24
C ALA A 20 -5.44 -6.94 -24.99
N ASP A 21 -5.62 -7.62 -26.13
CA ASP A 21 -4.49 -7.92 -27.00
C ASP A 21 -4.19 -6.71 -27.90
N THR A 22 -3.04 -6.08 -27.70
CA THR A 22 -2.63 -4.90 -28.48
C THR A 22 -2.42 -5.19 -29.97
N SER A 23 -2.28 -6.46 -30.34
CA SER A 23 -2.20 -6.89 -31.74
C SER A 23 -3.59 -7.10 -32.38
N ASP A 24 -4.66 -7.22 -31.58
CA ASP A 24 -6.03 -7.39 -32.05
C ASP A 24 -6.85 -6.11 -31.86
N LEU A 25 -7.16 -5.45 -32.97
CA LEU A 25 -7.96 -4.22 -32.97
C LEU A 25 -9.37 -4.43 -32.39
N ALA A 26 -9.99 -5.60 -32.58
CA ALA A 26 -11.34 -5.85 -32.07
C ALA A 26 -11.34 -5.96 -30.54
N SER A 27 -10.35 -6.66 -29.98
CA SER A 27 -10.11 -6.71 -28.53
C SER A 27 -9.95 -5.31 -27.93
N LEU A 28 -9.16 -4.43 -28.58
CA LEU A 28 -8.95 -3.06 -28.13
C LEU A 28 -10.21 -2.20 -28.18
N VAL A 29 -11.01 -2.30 -29.25
CA VAL A 29 -12.28 -1.54 -29.37
C VAL A 29 -13.23 -1.91 -28.25
N LYS A 30 -13.35 -3.21 -27.95
CA LYS A 30 -14.18 -3.69 -26.83
C LYS A 30 -13.63 -3.22 -25.49
N ALA A 31 -12.32 -3.24 -25.30
CA ALA A 31 -11.69 -2.81 -24.06
C ALA A 31 -11.83 -1.30 -23.80
N PHE A 32 -11.93 -0.49 -24.85
CA PHE A 32 -12.06 0.96 -24.76
C PHE A 32 -13.52 1.44 -24.74
N GLU A 33 -14.49 0.55 -24.93
CA GLU A 33 -15.90 0.90 -24.96
C GLU A 33 -16.36 1.64 -23.69
N GLY A 34 -17.01 2.80 -23.87
CA GLY A 34 -17.53 3.63 -22.78
C GLY A 34 -16.46 4.42 -22.00
N SER A 35 -15.18 4.36 -22.38
CA SER A 35 -14.10 5.01 -21.66
C SER A 35 -14.09 6.52 -21.85
N TYR A 36 -13.86 7.26 -20.76
CA TYR A 36 -13.70 8.72 -20.77
C TYR A 36 -12.22 9.11 -21.01
N ALA A 37 -11.29 8.37 -20.42
CA ALA A 37 -9.87 8.55 -20.66
C ALA A 37 -9.15 7.22 -20.87
N ILE A 38 -8.14 7.21 -21.74
CA ILE A 38 -7.37 6.01 -22.07
C ILE A 38 -5.88 6.35 -21.94
N PHE A 39 -5.15 5.60 -21.12
CA PHE A 39 -3.69 5.67 -21.04
C PHE A 39 -3.06 4.47 -21.73
N VAL A 40 -2.21 4.73 -22.72
CA VAL A 40 -1.57 3.69 -23.51
C VAL A 40 -0.06 3.78 -23.40
N VAL A 41 0.55 2.65 -23.07
CA VAL A 41 1.99 2.39 -23.15
C VAL A 41 2.19 1.06 -23.88
N THR A 42 3.10 1.04 -24.84
CA THR A 42 3.55 -0.19 -25.52
C THR A 42 4.90 -0.65 -24.95
N ASP A 43 5.16 -1.94 -25.07
CA ASP A 43 6.36 -2.59 -24.53
C ASP A 43 7.18 -3.16 -25.69
N PHE A 44 8.24 -2.44 -26.01
CA PHE A 44 9.25 -2.74 -27.04
C PHE A 44 10.13 -3.93 -26.65
N PHE A 45 10.52 -4.02 -25.38
CA PHE A 45 11.57 -4.94 -24.93
C PHE A 45 11.13 -6.41 -25.01
N ALA A 46 9.83 -6.70 -24.84
CA ALA A 46 9.30 -8.05 -25.01
C ALA A 46 9.57 -8.63 -26.42
N SER A 47 9.44 -7.82 -27.48
CA SER A 47 9.72 -8.28 -28.85
C SER A 47 11.23 -8.22 -29.15
N PHE A 48 11.91 -7.18 -28.68
CA PHE A 48 13.35 -7.00 -28.87
C PHE A 48 14.20 -8.14 -28.29
N ALA A 49 13.72 -8.82 -27.25
CA ALA A 49 14.41 -9.97 -26.66
C ALA A 49 14.55 -11.17 -27.62
N THR A 50 13.74 -11.24 -28.68
CA THR A 50 13.65 -12.42 -29.56
C THR A 50 13.68 -12.10 -31.05
N LYS A 51 13.59 -10.83 -31.43
CA LYS A 51 13.45 -10.37 -32.82
C LYS A 51 14.47 -9.28 -33.13
N ASP A 52 14.72 -9.03 -34.41
CA ASP A 52 15.58 -7.92 -34.81
C ASP A 52 14.91 -6.56 -34.56
N ALA A 53 15.71 -5.49 -34.64
CA ALA A 53 15.26 -4.15 -34.31
C ALA A 53 14.18 -3.63 -35.28
N GLU A 54 14.27 -3.96 -36.57
CA GLU A 54 13.34 -3.48 -37.59
C GLU A 54 11.97 -4.16 -37.43
N GLU A 55 11.97 -5.47 -37.22
CA GLU A 55 10.78 -6.26 -36.94
C GLU A 55 10.13 -5.81 -35.61
N THR A 56 10.94 -5.57 -34.57
CA THR A 56 10.45 -5.05 -33.28
C THR A 56 9.79 -3.69 -33.43
N VAL A 57 10.41 -2.78 -34.19
CA VAL A 57 9.83 -1.46 -34.50
C VAL A 57 8.49 -1.63 -35.22
N ALA A 58 8.40 -2.50 -36.22
CA ALA A 58 7.17 -2.74 -36.96
C ALA A 58 6.05 -3.28 -36.04
N ILE A 59 6.37 -4.23 -35.17
CA ILE A 59 5.42 -4.82 -34.21
C ILE A 59 4.91 -3.77 -33.23
N GLU A 60 5.80 -3.05 -32.55
CA GLU A 60 5.40 -2.08 -31.54
C GLU A 60 4.63 -0.91 -32.17
N SER A 61 5.07 -0.42 -33.34
CA SER A 61 4.36 0.63 -34.08
C SER A 61 2.95 0.19 -34.43
N THR A 62 2.78 -1.05 -34.90
CA THR A 62 1.46 -1.62 -35.22
C THR A 62 0.57 -1.68 -33.99
N GLN A 63 1.11 -2.11 -32.84
CA GLN A 63 0.38 -2.16 -31.57
C GLN A 63 -0.08 -0.76 -31.13
N GLY A 64 0.80 0.24 -31.17
CA GLY A 64 0.47 1.62 -30.82
C GLY A 64 -0.57 2.24 -31.76
N ILE A 65 -0.44 2.00 -33.07
CA ILE A 65 -1.40 2.44 -34.09
C ILE A 65 -2.76 1.77 -33.88
N ASN A 66 -2.81 0.47 -33.54
CA ASN A 66 -4.05 -0.21 -33.23
C ASN A 66 -4.75 0.40 -32.01
N CYS A 67 -4.00 0.77 -30.98
CA CYS A 67 -4.54 1.49 -29.82
C CYS A 67 -5.13 2.85 -30.22
N ALA A 68 -4.42 3.63 -31.02
CA ALA A 68 -4.93 4.91 -31.54
C ALA A 68 -6.19 4.74 -32.40
N LYS A 69 -6.24 3.70 -33.24
CA LYS A 69 -7.43 3.34 -34.05
C LYS A 69 -8.63 2.98 -33.19
N ALA A 70 -8.43 2.16 -32.15
CA ALA A 70 -9.49 1.78 -31.24
C ALA A 70 -9.99 2.98 -30.43
N ALA A 71 -9.07 3.81 -29.92
CA ALA A 71 -9.41 5.04 -29.19
C ALA A 71 -10.24 6.01 -30.07
N SER A 72 -9.90 6.15 -31.35
CA SER A 72 -10.65 6.98 -32.31
C SER A 72 -12.08 6.50 -32.54
N LYS A 73 -12.37 5.22 -32.30
CA LYS A 73 -13.73 4.64 -32.39
C LYS A 73 -14.54 4.79 -31.10
N THR A 74 -13.90 5.23 -30.01
CA THR A 74 -14.54 5.38 -28.70
C THR A 74 -15.23 6.74 -28.63
N THR A 75 -16.56 6.74 -28.70
CA THR A 75 -17.37 7.97 -28.78
C THR A 75 -17.36 8.78 -27.49
N THR A 76 -17.20 8.13 -26.35
CA THR A 76 -17.15 8.73 -25.00
C THR A 76 -15.78 9.29 -24.62
N LEU A 77 -14.76 9.11 -25.47
CA LEU A 77 -13.39 9.49 -25.15
C LEU A 77 -13.22 11.00 -25.11
N GLU A 78 -12.70 11.53 -24.01
CA GLU A 78 -12.35 12.94 -23.84
C GLU A 78 -10.83 13.15 -23.76
N HIS A 79 -10.09 12.20 -23.18
CA HIS A 79 -8.64 12.28 -23.05
C HIS A 79 -7.93 10.99 -23.48
N TYR A 80 -7.01 11.11 -24.43
CA TYR A 80 -6.12 10.04 -24.86
C TYR A 80 -4.69 10.36 -24.41
N ILE A 81 -4.11 9.56 -23.53
CA ILE A 81 -2.75 9.77 -23.02
C ILE A 81 -1.86 8.71 -23.65
N TRP A 82 -0.94 9.15 -24.51
CA TRP A 82 0.00 8.27 -25.21
C TRP A 82 1.40 8.43 -24.61
N SER A 83 1.94 7.35 -24.05
CA SER A 83 3.32 7.31 -23.55
C SER A 83 4.31 7.18 -24.71
N THR A 84 5.04 8.26 -24.97
CA THR A 84 5.93 8.39 -26.13
C THR A 84 7.36 8.77 -25.74
N LEU A 85 8.24 8.83 -26.74
CA LEU A 85 9.66 9.17 -26.63
C LEU A 85 10.03 10.23 -27.69
N PRO A 86 11.12 11.00 -27.48
CA PRO A 86 11.52 12.04 -28.44
C PRO A 86 11.89 11.46 -29.81
N ASP A 87 11.62 12.23 -30.88
CA ASP A 87 12.04 11.88 -32.24
C ASP A 87 13.56 12.01 -32.39
N ASN A 88 14.27 10.91 -32.15
CA ASN A 88 15.74 10.82 -32.19
C ASN A 88 16.30 11.17 -33.58
N GLN A 89 15.61 10.78 -34.66
CA GLN A 89 16.05 11.03 -36.03
C GLN A 89 16.04 12.54 -36.32
N LYS A 90 14.94 13.22 -35.97
CA LYS A 90 14.83 14.66 -36.13
C LYS A 90 15.78 15.43 -35.20
N ILE A 91 15.88 15.04 -33.94
CA ILE A 91 16.74 15.71 -32.95
C ILE A 91 18.22 15.58 -33.33
N SER A 92 18.63 14.42 -33.85
CA SER A 92 20.02 14.15 -34.23
C SER A 92 20.36 14.53 -35.68
N ASN A 93 19.40 15.06 -36.46
CA ASN A 93 19.52 15.25 -37.91
C ASN A 93 19.98 13.98 -38.63
N GLY A 94 19.38 12.84 -38.30
CA GLY A 94 19.65 11.53 -38.91
C GLY A 94 20.92 10.82 -38.43
N LYS A 95 21.63 11.37 -37.43
CA LYS A 95 22.92 10.83 -36.96
C LYS A 95 22.78 9.66 -35.99
N CYS A 96 21.68 9.59 -35.24
CA CYS A 96 21.46 8.59 -34.21
C CYS A 96 20.15 7.85 -34.45
N SER A 97 20.26 6.56 -34.78
CA SER A 97 19.11 5.65 -34.85
C SER A 97 18.95 4.93 -33.51
N VAL A 98 17.76 5.03 -32.93
CA VAL A 98 17.36 4.41 -31.67
C VAL A 98 16.02 3.74 -31.93
N PRO A 99 16.02 2.45 -32.33
CA PRO A 99 14.81 1.75 -32.77
C PRO A 99 13.63 1.85 -31.78
N HIS A 100 13.91 1.78 -30.47
CA HIS A 100 12.89 1.95 -29.42
C HIS A 100 12.18 3.32 -29.45
N PHE A 101 12.84 4.38 -29.92
CA PHE A 101 12.25 5.72 -30.04
C PHE A 101 11.51 5.85 -31.38
N GLU A 102 12.06 5.24 -32.43
CA GLU A 102 11.50 5.28 -33.79
C GLU A 102 10.11 4.64 -33.88
N SER A 103 9.86 3.55 -33.13
CA SER A 103 8.54 2.94 -33.05
C SER A 103 7.49 3.91 -32.49
N LYS A 104 7.85 4.71 -31.48
CA LYS A 104 6.99 5.73 -30.88
C LYS A 104 6.73 6.89 -31.84
N THR A 105 7.77 7.35 -32.56
CA THR A 105 7.65 8.41 -33.58
C THR A 105 6.61 8.04 -34.66
N LYS A 106 6.59 6.78 -35.13
CA LYS A 106 5.60 6.33 -36.12
C LYS A 106 4.16 6.42 -35.59
N VAL A 107 3.96 6.13 -34.30
CA VAL A 107 2.64 6.26 -33.66
C VAL A 107 2.28 7.74 -33.46
N ASP A 108 3.25 8.58 -33.09
CA ASP A 108 3.06 10.02 -32.96
C ASP A 108 2.60 10.66 -34.27
N GLU A 109 3.28 10.34 -35.38
CA GLU A 109 2.91 10.78 -36.72
C GLU A 109 1.50 10.32 -37.10
N TYR A 110 1.18 9.05 -36.83
CA TYR A 110 -0.16 8.52 -37.05
C TYR A 110 -1.20 9.34 -36.30
N ILE A 111 -1.05 9.54 -34.98
CA ILE A 111 -2.01 10.32 -34.17
C ILE A 111 -2.15 11.75 -34.71
N ARG A 112 -1.04 12.39 -35.10
CA ARG A 112 -1.02 13.76 -35.63
C ARG A 112 -1.79 13.93 -36.94
N GLN A 113 -1.93 12.88 -37.75
CA GLN A 113 -2.71 12.92 -38.99
C GLN A 113 -4.23 13.01 -38.72
N TYR A 114 -4.71 12.51 -37.58
CA TYR A 114 -6.14 12.48 -37.25
C TYR A 114 -6.52 13.59 -36.26
N LYS A 115 -6.92 14.75 -36.80
CA LYS A 115 -7.25 15.97 -36.01
C LYS A 115 -8.18 15.71 -34.82
N ALA A 116 -9.18 14.83 -34.97
CA ALA A 116 -10.14 14.53 -33.92
C ALA A 116 -9.53 13.80 -32.72
N LEU A 117 -8.64 12.81 -32.96
CA LEU A 117 -7.92 12.13 -31.89
C LEU A 117 -6.81 13.02 -31.32
N LEU A 118 -6.09 13.73 -32.20
CA LEU A 118 -5.03 14.65 -31.81
C LEU A 118 -5.52 15.71 -30.82
N ALA A 119 -6.71 16.28 -31.06
CA ALA A 119 -7.32 17.28 -30.17
C ALA A 119 -7.58 16.77 -28.75
N LYS A 120 -7.69 15.44 -28.57
CA LYS A 120 -7.88 14.77 -27.28
C LYS A 120 -6.57 14.19 -26.72
N THR A 121 -5.46 14.28 -27.46
CA THR A 121 -4.23 13.56 -27.15
C THR A 121 -3.27 14.36 -26.28
N THR A 122 -2.80 13.76 -25.19
CA THR A 122 -1.59 14.18 -24.46
C THR A 122 -0.44 13.24 -24.80
N PHE A 123 0.63 13.79 -25.38
CA PHE A 123 1.89 13.08 -25.56
C PHE A 123 2.67 13.13 -24.24
N LEU A 124 2.74 12.00 -23.56
CA LEU A 124 3.38 11.90 -22.26
C LEU A 124 4.80 11.36 -22.41
N PHE A 125 5.77 12.15 -21.96
CA PHE A 125 7.18 11.76 -21.87
C PHE A 125 7.49 11.46 -20.41
N ILE A 126 7.79 10.20 -20.11
CA ILE A 126 8.16 9.77 -18.76
C ILE A 126 9.59 9.26 -18.73
N THR A 127 10.20 9.44 -17.56
CA THR A 127 11.56 9.01 -17.29
C THR A 127 11.63 7.52 -16.94
N TYR A 128 12.83 7.08 -16.61
CA TYR A 128 13.20 5.71 -16.30
C TYR A 128 12.36 5.11 -15.14
N TYR A 129 11.71 3.96 -15.31
CA TYR A 129 11.08 3.31 -14.15
C TYR A 129 12.16 2.75 -13.22
N ALA A 130 12.04 2.97 -11.90
CA ALA A 130 13.05 2.48 -10.95
C ALA A 130 13.22 0.95 -11.00
N THR A 131 12.16 0.22 -11.32
CA THR A 131 12.17 -1.24 -11.50
C THR A 131 12.92 -1.70 -12.76
N ASN A 132 13.15 -0.84 -13.74
CA ASN A 132 13.90 -1.22 -14.95
C ASN A 132 15.34 -1.65 -14.63
N ILE A 133 15.92 -1.23 -13.49
CA ILE A 133 17.24 -1.69 -13.03
C ILE A 133 17.31 -3.21 -12.81
N LEU A 134 16.17 -3.88 -12.70
CA LEU A 134 16.06 -5.34 -12.56
C LEU A 134 16.19 -6.07 -13.89
N MET A 135 16.09 -5.36 -15.02
CA MET A 135 16.30 -5.97 -16.33
C MET A 135 17.81 -6.08 -16.60
N PRO A 136 18.31 -7.24 -17.05
CA PRO A 136 19.76 -7.47 -17.20
C PRO A 136 20.51 -6.42 -18.04
N MET A 137 19.85 -5.83 -19.04
CA MET A 137 20.42 -4.78 -19.90
C MET A 137 20.64 -3.44 -19.17
N PHE A 138 20.03 -3.28 -18.01
CA PHE A 138 20.03 -2.07 -17.24
C PHE A 138 20.59 -2.24 -15.82
N THR A 139 20.75 -3.48 -15.36
CA THR A 139 21.38 -3.79 -14.08
C THR A 139 22.86 -3.39 -14.13
N PRO A 140 23.37 -2.61 -13.17
CA PRO A 140 24.79 -2.34 -13.05
C PRO A 140 25.58 -3.66 -12.93
N THR A 141 26.60 -3.84 -13.76
CA THR A 141 27.42 -5.06 -13.77
C THR A 141 28.49 -4.98 -12.71
N LEU A 142 28.60 -5.99 -11.84
CA LEU A 142 29.68 -6.09 -10.87
C LEU A 142 31.01 -6.47 -11.54
N PHE A 143 31.97 -5.54 -11.56
CA PHE A 143 33.34 -5.81 -11.98
C PHE A 143 34.12 -6.40 -10.81
N LYS A 144 34.23 -7.73 -10.78
CA LYS A 144 34.85 -8.49 -9.67
C LYS A 144 36.27 -8.04 -9.31
N THR A 145 37.05 -7.59 -10.30
CA THR A 145 38.42 -7.10 -10.11
C THR A 145 38.50 -5.80 -9.31
N THR A 146 37.47 -4.96 -9.37
CA THR A 146 37.43 -3.66 -8.67
C THR A 146 36.42 -3.63 -7.52
N GLY A 147 35.52 -4.62 -7.45
CA GLY A 147 34.40 -4.66 -6.50
C GLY A 147 33.32 -3.61 -6.77
N LYS A 148 33.41 -2.87 -7.88
CA LYS A 148 32.47 -1.80 -8.22
C LYS A 148 31.41 -2.30 -9.19
N HIS A 149 30.19 -1.82 -9.02
CA HIS A 149 29.14 -1.97 -10.02
C HIS A 149 29.30 -0.85 -11.05
N VAL A 150 29.36 -1.24 -12.32
CA VAL A 150 29.55 -0.32 -13.45
C VAL A 150 28.32 -0.41 -14.34
N GLN A 151 27.72 0.74 -14.60
CA GLN A 151 26.69 0.90 -15.61
C GLN A 151 27.24 1.84 -16.68
N LEU A 152 27.30 1.35 -17.91
CA LEU A 152 27.79 2.13 -19.04
C LEU A 152 26.60 2.84 -19.68
N LEU A 153 26.59 4.17 -19.61
CA LEU A 153 25.59 5.01 -20.23
C LEU A 153 26.30 6.10 -21.05
N PRO A 154 25.75 6.48 -22.21
CA PRO A 154 26.33 7.52 -23.07
C PRO A 154 25.98 8.93 -22.54
N ILE A 155 26.22 9.17 -21.26
CA ILE A 155 25.95 10.45 -20.56
C ILE A 155 27.15 10.80 -19.68
N ALA A 156 27.27 12.07 -19.28
CA ALA A 156 28.32 12.50 -18.37
C ALA A 156 28.13 11.85 -16.98
N GLU A 157 29.22 11.60 -16.27
CA GLU A 157 29.21 10.89 -14.98
C GLU A 157 28.38 11.58 -13.89
N ASP A 158 28.17 12.88 -14.02
CA ASP A 158 27.41 13.74 -13.10
C ASP A 158 25.95 13.94 -13.53
N THR A 159 25.52 13.35 -14.66
CA THR A 159 24.15 13.50 -15.17
C THR A 159 23.14 12.84 -14.23
N PRO A 160 22.21 13.58 -13.61
CA PRO A 160 21.22 12.99 -12.71
C PRO A 160 20.25 12.09 -13.50
N ILE A 161 20.12 10.82 -13.10
CA ILE A 161 19.11 9.91 -13.64
C ILE A 161 17.87 9.98 -12.76
N THR A 162 16.85 10.70 -13.21
CA THR A 162 15.55 10.73 -12.54
C THR A 162 14.82 9.41 -12.77
N THR A 163 14.20 8.84 -11.74
CA THR A 163 13.42 7.61 -11.88
C THR A 163 11.97 7.79 -11.42
N LEU A 164 11.06 7.03 -12.02
CA LEU A 164 9.64 6.99 -11.71
C LEU A 164 9.32 5.69 -10.95
N GLY A 165 8.58 5.80 -9.85
CA GLY A 165 8.29 4.69 -8.94
C GLY A 165 9.20 4.70 -7.71
N ALA A 166 8.61 4.95 -6.53
CA ALA A 166 9.30 4.78 -5.26
C ALA A 166 9.15 3.32 -4.81
N THR A 167 10.15 2.49 -5.03
CA THR A 167 10.17 1.06 -4.65
C THR A 167 10.23 0.82 -3.13
N VAL A 168 9.97 1.83 -2.31
CA VAL A 168 10.05 1.74 -0.86
C VAL A 168 8.91 2.58 -0.27
N ILE A 169 7.69 2.04 -0.30
CA ILE A 169 6.68 2.49 0.67
C ILE A 169 7.21 2.04 2.02
N ASN A 170 7.82 3.00 2.70
CA ASN A 170 8.40 2.86 4.01
C ASN A 170 7.32 2.32 4.96
N THR A 171 7.47 1.09 5.44
CA THR A 171 6.54 0.39 6.34
C THR A 171 6.24 1.27 7.56
N LEU A 172 5.21 2.10 7.45
CA LEU A 172 4.81 3.10 8.45
C LEU A 172 5.94 4.04 8.94
N GLY A 173 6.99 4.26 8.14
CA GLY A 173 8.13 5.09 8.57
C GLY A 173 9.03 4.45 9.64
N LEU A 174 8.97 3.12 9.83
CA LEU A 174 9.75 2.42 10.85
C LEU A 174 11.26 2.59 10.63
N VAL A 175 11.73 2.53 9.38
CA VAL A 175 13.14 2.73 9.03
C VAL A 175 13.24 3.89 8.05
N SER A 176 13.83 5.00 8.47
CA SER A 176 14.11 6.10 7.55
C SER A 176 15.19 5.65 6.57
N LYS A 177 14.85 5.59 5.28
CA LYS A 177 15.78 5.23 4.19
C LYS A 177 17.06 6.05 4.24
N GLU A 178 16.92 7.37 4.33
CA GLU A 178 18.05 8.31 4.36
C GLU A 178 19.00 8.04 5.53
N HIS A 179 18.46 7.94 6.75
CA HIS A 179 19.28 7.68 7.94
C HIS A 179 19.92 6.29 7.91
N PHE A 180 19.18 5.28 7.45
CA PHE A 180 19.68 3.91 7.36
C PHE A 180 20.81 3.81 6.33
N GLU A 181 20.63 4.37 5.13
CA GLU A 181 21.65 4.39 4.09
C GLU A 181 22.89 5.18 4.51
N ALA A 182 22.72 6.35 5.15
CA ALA A 182 23.84 7.14 5.66
C ALA A 182 24.68 6.34 6.67
N ARG A 183 24.02 5.67 7.61
CA ARG A 183 24.70 4.83 8.60
C ARG A 183 25.31 3.58 7.98
N LEU A 184 24.67 3.02 6.95
CA LEU A 184 25.19 1.88 6.20
C LEU A 184 26.47 2.23 5.42
N ARG A 185 26.49 3.40 4.76
CA ARG A 185 27.70 3.92 4.09
C ARG A 185 28.82 4.12 5.09
N TYR A 186 28.53 4.70 6.26
CA TYR A 186 29.51 4.86 7.33
C TYR A 186 30.09 3.52 7.79
N HIS A 187 29.22 2.53 8.01
CA HIS A 187 29.63 1.18 8.40
C HIS A 187 30.59 0.54 7.37
N PHE A 188 30.27 0.60 6.08
CA PHE A 188 31.15 0.05 5.04
C PHE A 188 32.43 0.87 4.77
N ALA A 189 32.44 2.16 5.14
CA ALA A 189 33.64 2.98 5.06
C ALA A 189 34.69 2.60 6.12
N GLN A 190 34.28 1.98 7.23
CA GLN A 190 35.17 1.52 8.30
C GLN A 190 35.47 0.04 8.14
N LYS A 191 36.43 -0.29 7.27
CA LYS A 191 36.77 -1.67 6.88
C LYS A 191 37.20 -2.61 8.02
N ASP A 192 37.58 -2.08 9.19
CA ASP A 192 38.28 -2.86 10.24
C ASP A 192 37.71 -2.68 11.67
N MET A 193 36.54 -2.04 11.85
CA MET A 193 35.92 -1.96 13.18
C MET A 193 34.93 -3.10 13.38
N ALA A 194 35.01 -3.74 14.56
CA ALA A 194 34.01 -4.69 15.01
C ALA A 194 32.64 -4.02 15.10
N ASP A 195 31.57 -4.78 14.85
CA ASP A 195 30.20 -4.27 14.92
C ASP A 195 29.76 -4.16 16.38
N ASP A 196 30.31 -3.16 17.08
CA ASP A 196 30.20 -2.99 18.53
C ASP A 196 28.82 -2.45 18.98
N ASP A 197 27.91 -2.16 18.05
CA ASP A 197 26.55 -1.71 18.35
C ASP A 197 25.53 -2.83 18.02
N PRO A 198 25.11 -3.62 19.03
CA PRO A 198 24.11 -4.68 18.86
C PRO A 198 22.83 -4.21 18.19
N ALA A 199 22.38 -2.97 18.46
CA ALA A 199 21.16 -2.43 17.88
C ALA A 199 21.29 -2.16 16.38
N TRP A 200 22.46 -1.66 15.95
CA TRP A 200 22.77 -1.49 14.54
C TRP A 200 22.93 -2.84 13.83
N TYR A 201 23.66 -3.78 14.44
CA TYR A 201 23.83 -5.13 13.92
C TYR A 201 22.47 -5.81 13.68
N ALA A 202 21.58 -5.79 14.68
CA ALA A 202 20.25 -6.37 14.58
C ALA A 202 19.37 -5.69 13.54
N LEU A 203 19.31 -4.35 13.55
CA LEU A 203 18.48 -3.59 12.62
C LEU A 203 18.92 -3.83 11.16
N ARG A 204 20.22 -3.76 10.88
CA ARG A 204 20.77 -3.98 9.53
C ARG A 204 20.49 -5.39 9.04
N ASN A 205 20.76 -6.41 9.86
CA ASN A 205 20.51 -7.80 9.50
C ASN A 205 19.01 -8.09 9.30
N THR A 206 18.12 -7.47 10.10
CA THR A 206 16.67 -7.59 9.91
C THR A 206 16.20 -6.94 8.61
N VAL A 207 16.75 -5.78 8.26
CA VAL A 207 16.48 -5.13 6.97
C VAL A 207 16.96 -6.01 5.82
N TYR A 208 18.15 -6.62 5.91
CA TYR A 208 18.62 -7.59 4.91
C TYR A 208 17.70 -8.80 4.80
N ALA A 209 17.31 -9.40 5.93
CA ALA A 209 16.37 -10.51 5.97
C ALA A 209 15.05 -10.16 5.25
N SER A 210 14.51 -8.98 5.55
CA SER A 210 13.31 -8.45 4.89
C SER A 210 13.54 -8.28 3.39
N CYS A 211 14.62 -7.61 2.97
CA CYS A 211 14.95 -7.40 1.56
C CYS A 211 15.13 -8.71 0.78
N TYR A 212 15.73 -9.74 1.36
CA TYR A 212 15.87 -11.05 0.71
C TYR A 212 14.52 -11.70 0.39
N ARG A 213 13.50 -11.48 1.24
CA ARG A 213 12.12 -11.92 0.96
C ARG A 213 11.42 -11.07 -0.09
N LEU A 214 11.73 -9.77 -0.14
CA LEU A 214 11.14 -8.85 -1.12
C LEU A 214 11.73 -9.03 -2.52
N GLY A 215 13.02 -9.36 -2.62
CA GLY A 215 13.68 -9.67 -3.89
C GLY A 215 13.11 -10.91 -4.61
N SER A 216 12.26 -11.68 -3.94
CA SER A 216 11.63 -12.91 -4.45
C SER A 216 10.34 -12.67 -5.23
N SER A 217 9.72 -11.49 -5.14
CA SER A 217 8.48 -11.20 -5.87
C SER A 217 8.68 -10.98 -7.38
N ASN A 218 9.94 -10.97 -7.85
CA ASN A 218 10.32 -10.60 -9.21
C ASN A 218 11.04 -11.74 -9.97
N MET A 219 10.89 -13.00 -9.55
CA MET A 219 11.55 -14.15 -10.16
C MET A 219 10.56 -15.30 -10.42
N PRO A 220 10.80 -16.17 -11.43
CA PRO A 220 9.88 -17.26 -11.77
C PRO A 220 9.68 -18.23 -10.60
N TYR A 221 8.41 -18.56 -10.32
CA TYR A 221 7.91 -19.41 -9.23
C TYR A 221 8.59 -20.79 -9.07
N SER A 222 9.33 -21.27 -10.08
CA SER A 222 9.70 -22.69 -10.19
C SER A 222 10.92 -23.13 -9.35
N ASN A 223 11.74 -22.21 -8.82
CA ASN A 223 12.94 -22.57 -8.05
C ASN A 223 13.00 -21.93 -6.63
N MET A 224 11.89 -21.38 -6.12
CA MET A 224 11.96 -20.22 -5.22
C MET A 224 11.10 -20.32 -3.93
N SER A 225 11.38 -21.26 -3.03
CA SER A 225 10.80 -21.17 -1.68
C SER A 225 11.78 -21.56 -0.58
N GLY A 226 12.49 -22.68 -0.70
CA GLY A 226 13.37 -23.18 0.36
C GLY A 226 14.65 -22.38 0.58
N GLU A 227 15.48 -22.19 -0.46
CA GLU A 227 16.80 -21.54 -0.30
C GLU A 227 16.71 -20.06 0.07
N ILE A 228 15.75 -19.34 -0.50
CA ILE A 228 15.56 -17.91 -0.22
C ILE A 228 15.00 -17.69 1.18
N GLN A 229 14.01 -18.49 1.61
CA GLN A 229 13.56 -18.46 3.00
C GLN A 229 14.71 -18.82 3.94
N GLY A 230 15.55 -19.79 3.56
CA GLY A 230 16.78 -20.13 4.28
C GLY A 230 17.74 -18.95 4.42
N GLN A 231 18.02 -18.20 3.33
CA GLN A 231 18.91 -17.04 3.41
C GLN A 231 18.32 -15.88 4.21
N ALA A 232 17.03 -15.57 4.00
CA ALA A 232 16.34 -14.56 4.81
C ALA A 232 16.37 -14.93 6.29
N TRP A 233 16.14 -16.21 6.61
CA TRP A 233 16.22 -16.74 7.97
C TRP A 233 17.63 -16.60 8.55
N ARG A 234 18.70 -16.90 7.80
CA ARG A 234 20.09 -16.74 8.27
C ARG A 234 20.45 -15.30 8.65
N TYR A 235 19.95 -14.31 7.92
CA TYR A 235 20.12 -12.92 8.33
C TYR A 235 19.29 -12.61 9.57
N PHE A 236 18.10 -13.17 9.70
CA PHE A 236 17.28 -12.99 10.88
C PHE A 236 17.87 -13.69 12.13
N GLU A 237 18.48 -14.86 11.98
CA GLU A 237 19.25 -15.55 13.04
C GLU A 237 20.35 -14.66 13.59
N LYS A 238 21.10 -13.97 12.71
CA LYS A 238 22.08 -12.97 13.15
C LYS A 238 21.44 -11.87 14.00
N ALA A 239 20.25 -11.39 13.64
CA ALA A 239 19.57 -10.40 14.47
C ALA A 239 19.11 -10.98 15.83
N LEU A 240 18.75 -12.27 15.87
CA LEU A 240 18.41 -12.98 17.10
C LEU A 240 19.62 -13.23 18.01
N ASP A 241 20.82 -13.41 17.45
CA ASP A 241 22.06 -13.65 18.21
C ASP A 241 22.34 -12.56 19.24
N VAL A 242 21.93 -11.32 18.95
CA VAL A 242 22.14 -10.16 19.83
C VAL A 242 20.88 -9.73 20.59
N HIS A 243 19.80 -10.54 20.55
CA HIS A 243 18.50 -10.18 21.14
C HIS A 243 18.61 -9.89 22.65
N THR A 244 19.44 -10.64 23.38
CA THR A 244 19.66 -10.44 24.82
C THR A 244 20.31 -9.10 25.10
N GLU A 245 21.31 -8.71 24.30
CA GLU A 245 22.00 -7.43 24.36
C GLU A 245 21.06 -6.27 24.03
N LEU A 246 20.11 -6.46 23.09
CA LEU A 246 19.08 -5.45 22.79
C LEU A 246 18.16 -5.18 23.99
N LEU A 247 17.96 -6.14 24.88
CA LEU A 247 17.09 -6.01 26.04
C LEU A 247 17.82 -5.44 27.25
N TYR A 248 19.02 -5.93 27.52
CA TYR A 248 19.73 -5.68 28.79
C TYR A 248 20.95 -4.77 28.65
N GLY A 249 21.40 -4.49 27.43
CA GLY A 249 22.57 -3.64 27.14
C GLY A 249 22.27 -2.13 27.13
N SER A 250 23.12 -1.36 26.43
CA SER A 250 22.94 0.08 26.21
C SER A 250 21.77 0.35 25.26
N THR A 251 20.57 0.39 25.81
CA THR A 251 19.35 0.45 25.00
C THR A 251 19.02 1.86 24.53
N GLY A 252 19.17 2.10 23.22
CA GLY A 252 18.77 3.33 22.53
C GLY A 252 17.46 3.19 21.74
N LEU A 253 17.03 4.27 21.08
CA LEU A 253 15.89 4.24 20.15
C LEU A 253 16.04 3.17 19.05
N MET A 254 17.28 2.92 18.62
CA MET A 254 17.60 1.91 17.61
C MET A 254 17.31 0.49 18.09
N ALA A 255 17.47 0.19 19.38
CA ALA A 255 17.14 -1.14 19.92
C ALA A 255 15.62 -1.39 19.86
N VAL A 256 14.82 -0.38 20.22
CA VAL A 256 13.35 -0.42 20.06
C VAL A 256 12.98 -0.62 18.59
N GLN A 257 13.62 0.14 17.70
CA GLN A 257 13.41 0.07 16.26
C GLN A 257 13.80 -1.30 15.68
N ALA A 258 14.93 -1.88 16.11
CA ALA A 258 15.40 -3.19 15.71
C ALA A 258 14.40 -4.28 16.14
N LEU A 259 14.01 -4.31 17.42
CA LEU A 259 13.04 -5.28 17.93
C LEU A 259 11.67 -5.15 17.23
N THR A 260 11.24 -3.92 16.94
CA THR A 260 10.00 -3.67 16.17
C THR A 260 10.12 -4.23 14.75
N ALA A 261 11.24 -3.97 14.06
CA ALA A 261 11.50 -4.52 12.72
C ALA A 261 11.58 -6.04 12.73
N MET A 262 12.19 -6.63 13.76
CA MET A 262 12.26 -8.08 13.94
C MET A 262 10.87 -8.68 14.12
N GLY A 263 10.00 -8.02 14.90
CA GLY A 263 8.59 -8.39 15.05
C GLY A 263 7.83 -8.38 13.72
N PHE A 264 8.03 -7.33 12.91
CA PHE A 264 7.48 -7.25 11.55
C PHE A 264 7.92 -8.41 10.65
N PHE A 265 9.21 -8.72 10.66
CA PHE A 265 9.75 -9.83 9.87
C PHE A 265 9.16 -11.18 10.31
N ALA A 266 9.11 -11.43 11.62
CA ALA A 266 8.56 -12.65 12.21
C ALA A 266 7.06 -12.83 11.93
N GLU A 267 6.30 -11.73 11.89
CA GLU A 267 4.89 -11.76 11.50
C GLU A 267 4.73 -12.23 10.05
N GLY A 268 5.58 -11.72 9.14
CA GLY A 268 5.57 -12.17 7.74
C GLY A 268 5.93 -13.65 7.58
N LEU A 269 6.62 -14.27 8.54
CA LEU A 269 6.94 -15.71 8.53
C LEU A 269 5.81 -16.60 9.07
N ALA A 270 4.67 -16.03 9.45
CA ALA A 270 3.62 -16.72 10.19
C ALA A 270 4.12 -17.34 11.51
N GLY A 271 5.07 -16.68 12.19
CA GLY A 271 5.56 -17.06 13.52
C GLY A 271 4.91 -16.24 14.65
N PRO A 272 3.62 -16.46 14.99
CA PRO A 272 2.88 -15.58 15.90
C PRO A 272 3.48 -15.53 17.30
N SER A 273 4.02 -16.65 17.80
CA SER A 273 4.67 -16.70 19.12
C SER A 273 5.93 -15.84 19.17
N LEU A 274 6.75 -15.87 18.11
CA LEU A 274 7.99 -15.10 18.04
C LEU A 274 7.72 -13.60 17.84
N ALA A 275 6.80 -13.27 16.93
CA ALA A 275 6.38 -11.89 16.70
C ALA A 275 5.80 -11.26 17.98
N TYR A 276 4.96 -12.00 18.71
CA TYR A 276 4.39 -11.55 19.99
C TYR A 276 5.47 -11.22 21.02
N MET A 277 6.46 -12.09 21.20
CA MET A 277 7.53 -11.87 22.17
C MET A 277 8.41 -10.67 21.79
N LEU A 278 8.84 -10.59 20.53
CA LEU A 278 9.68 -9.48 20.03
C LEU A 278 8.98 -8.12 20.18
N VAL A 279 7.69 -8.05 19.85
CA VAL A 279 6.91 -6.81 19.95
C VAL A 279 6.60 -6.45 21.40
N SER A 280 6.37 -7.44 22.27
CA SER A 280 6.22 -7.21 23.72
C SER A 280 7.50 -6.64 24.34
N CYS A 281 8.65 -7.22 23.96
CA CYS A 281 9.99 -6.74 24.31
C CYS A 281 10.22 -5.31 23.84
N ALA A 282 9.96 -5.02 22.56
CA ALA A 282 10.06 -3.67 21.99
C ALA A 282 9.20 -2.67 22.76
N THR A 283 7.97 -3.08 23.12
CA THR A 283 7.00 -2.24 23.84
C THR A 283 7.47 -1.90 25.25
N ARG A 284 7.94 -2.89 26.02
CA ARG A 284 8.53 -2.66 27.34
C ARG A 284 9.72 -1.71 27.26
N LEU A 285 10.57 -1.88 26.24
CA LEU A 285 11.73 -1.03 26.05
C LEU A 285 11.33 0.40 25.66
N ALA A 286 10.35 0.55 24.77
CA ALA A 286 9.78 1.84 24.39
C ALA A 286 9.19 2.58 25.61
N GLN A 287 8.46 1.86 26.47
CA GLN A 287 7.92 2.38 27.73
C GLN A 287 9.04 2.85 28.66
N ALA A 288 10.09 2.03 28.87
CA ALA A 288 11.24 2.38 29.69
C ALA A 288 11.99 3.64 29.21
N LYS A 289 11.95 3.94 27.91
CA LYS A 289 12.56 5.14 27.30
C LYS A 289 11.60 6.32 27.15
N GLY A 290 10.37 6.19 27.69
CA GLY A 290 9.36 7.24 27.67
C GLY A 290 8.82 7.57 26.29
N LEU A 291 8.84 6.63 25.33
CA LEU A 291 8.32 6.88 23.96
C LEU A 291 6.79 7.10 23.93
N HIS A 292 6.07 6.56 24.92
CA HIS A 292 4.63 6.74 25.11
C HIS A 292 4.26 8.14 25.63
N ARG A 293 5.25 8.97 25.96
CA ARG A 293 5.06 10.31 26.52
C ARG A 293 5.45 11.39 25.52
N GLN A 294 4.86 12.57 25.65
CA GLN A 294 5.29 13.74 24.90
C GLN A 294 6.78 14.04 25.21
N PRO A 295 7.63 14.27 24.19
CA PRO A 295 9.00 14.72 24.41
C PRO A 295 9.03 16.02 25.22
N ALA A 296 9.81 16.04 26.31
CA ALA A 296 9.91 17.23 27.15
C ALA A 296 10.53 18.40 26.37
N GLN A 297 9.94 19.59 26.50
CA GLN A 297 10.41 20.79 25.81
C GLN A 297 11.87 21.14 26.20
N SER A 298 12.26 20.83 27.44
CA SER A 298 13.62 21.01 27.96
C SER A 298 14.69 20.18 27.24
N TRP A 299 14.32 19.12 26.51
CA TRP A 299 15.27 18.30 25.76
C TRP A 299 15.81 18.98 24.51
N ASN A 300 15.16 20.08 24.06
CA ASN A 300 15.57 20.87 22.89
C ASN A 300 15.89 19.99 21.65
N LEU A 301 15.11 18.92 21.45
CA LEU A 301 15.33 17.98 20.34
C LEU A 301 14.96 18.63 19.01
N PRO A 302 15.75 18.43 17.93
CA PRO A 302 15.35 18.80 16.58
C PRO A 302 14.01 18.15 16.19
N LEU A 303 13.17 18.86 15.44
CA LEU A 303 11.83 18.41 15.06
C LEU A 303 11.85 17.03 14.38
N ALA A 304 12.84 16.76 13.52
CA ALA A 304 13.00 15.45 12.87
C ALA A 304 13.19 14.30 13.89
N LYS A 305 13.96 14.52 14.97
CA LYS A 305 14.14 13.52 16.04
C LYS A 305 12.87 13.35 16.86
N GLN A 306 12.13 14.43 17.11
CA GLN A 306 10.84 14.34 17.79
C GLN A 306 9.83 13.53 16.97
N GLN A 307 9.71 13.81 15.67
CA GLN A 307 8.82 13.09 14.77
C GLN A 307 9.20 11.61 14.63
N HIS A 308 10.49 11.29 14.58
CA HIS A 308 10.94 9.89 14.54
C HIS A 308 10.53 9.13 15.81
N ARG A 309 10.67 9.72 17.01
CA ARG A 309 10.21 9.13 18.27
C ARG A 309 8.70 8.87 18.26
N VAL A 310 7.91 9.85 17.83
CA VAL A 310 6.45 9.77 17.73
C VAL A 310 6.04 8.66 16.77
N ARG A 311 6.61 8.62 15.57
CA ARG A 311 6.30 7.60 14.57
C ARG A 311 6.68 6.20 15.05
N LEU A 312 7.87 6.03 15.64
CA LEU A 312 8.30 4.74 16.18
C LEU A 312 7.34 4.22 17.25
N PHE A 313 6.90 5.08 18.17
CA PHE A 313 5.91 4.71 19.19
C PHE A 313 4.60 4.26 18.57
N TRP A 314 4.01 5.05 17.66
CA TRP A 314 2.71 4.73 17.09
C TRP A 314 2.73 3.52 16.15
N THR A 315 3.83 3.31 15.42
CA THR A 315 4.02 2.08 14.62
C THR A 315 4.07 0.85 15.53
N LEU A 316 4.81 0.93 16.63
CA LEU A 316 4.88 -0.14 17.61
C LEU A 316 3.53 -0.36 18.31
N TYR A 317 2.79 0.71 18.63
CA TYR A 317 1.46 0.67 19.22
C TYR A 317 0.47 -0.11 18.35
N ILE A 318 0.42 0.19 17.05
CA ILE A 318 -0.45 -0.51 16.09
C ILE A 318 -0.08 -1.99 16.04
N LEU A 319 1.22 -2.28 15.91
CA LEU A 319 1.72 -3.66 15.79
C LEU A 319 1.42 -4.48 17.04
N GLU A 320 1.66 -3.94 18.23
CA GLU A 320 1.40 -4.62 19.50
C GLU A 320 -0.09 -4.90 19.68
N LYS A 321 -0.95 -3.90 19.51
CA LYS A 321 -2.41 -4.07 19.63
C LYS A 321 -2.92 -5.12 18.65
N HIS A 322 -2.46 -5.07 17.41
CA HIS A 322 -2.83 -6.04 16.39
C HIS A 322 -2.43 -7.47 16.76
N ILE A 323 -1.18 -7.68 17.18
CA ILE A 323 -0.68 -9.02 17.54
C ILE A 323 -1.33 -9.53 18.84
N SER A 324 -1.52 -8.68 19.84
CA SER A 324 -2.18 -9.07 21.09
C SER A 324 -3.61 -9.52 20.83
N TYR A 325 -4.41 -8.74 20.10
CA TYR A 325 -5.82 -9.07 19.84
C TYR A 325 -6.02 -10.26 18.90
N ARG A 326 -5.21 -10.39 17.84
CA ARG A 326 -5.30 -11.59 16.96
C ARG A 326 -4.97 -12.89 17.70
N SER A 327 -4.14 -12.80 18.75
CA SER A 327 -3.76 -13.96 19.56
C SER A 327 -4.67 -14.17 20.77
N GLY A 328 -5.75 -13.38 20.90
CA GLY A 328 -6.68 -13.46 22.03
C GLY A 328 -6.04 -13.02 23.36
N ARG A 329 -4.96 -12.25 23.31
CA ARG A 329 -4.19 -11.80 24.48
C ARG A 329 -4.51 -10.34 24.79
N PRO A 330 -4.47 -9.94 26.08
CA PRO A 330 -4.58 -8.52 26.43
C PRO A 330 -3.35 -7.76 25.93
N SER A 331 -3.57 -6.50 25.56
CA SER A 331 -2.49 -5.57 25.22
C SER A 331 -1.71 -5.17 26.46
N ILE A 332 -0.40 -5.02 26.32
CA ILE A 332 0.49 -4.53 27.38
C ILE A 332 0.54 -3.01 27.47
N ILE A 333 0.00 -2.32 26.46
CA ILE A 333 -0.10 -0.87 26.41
C ILE A 333 -1.45 -0.46 26.99
N GLU A 334 -1.42 0.31 28.07
CA GLU A 334 -2.60 0.98 28.58
C GLU A 334 -2.75 2.34 27.86
N ASP A 335 -3.93 2.59 27.31
CA ASP A 335 -4.16 3.77 26.46
C ASP A 335 -4.20 5.05 27.31
N ASP A 336 -4.61 4.92 28.59
CA ASP A 336 -4.68 6.03 29.55
C ASP A 336 -3.29 6.57 29.95
N ASP A 337 -2.22 5.79 29.74
CA ASP A 337 -0.84 6.19 30.03
C ASP A 337 -0.19 7.00 28.88
N ILE A 338 -0.86 7.11 27.73
CA ILE A 338 -0.30 7.72 26.52
C ILE A 338 -0.48 9.24 26.55
N SER A 339 0.64 9.96 26.55
CA SER A 339 0.68 11.42 26.29
C SER A 339 1.43 11.77 24.99
N CYS A 340 1.89 10.77 24.24
CA CYS A 340 2.54 10.97 22.95
C CYS A 340 1.54 11.59 21.94
N PRO A 341 1.88 12.71 21.26
CA PRO A 341 1.00 13.33 20.28
C PRO A 341 0.87 12.47 19.02
N PHE A 342 -0.19 12.66 18.25
CA PHE A 342 -0.31 12.03 16.92
C PHE A 342 0.81 12.50 15.97
N PRO A 343 1.22 11.66 14.99
CA PRO A 343 2.17 12.03 13.96
C PRO A 343 1.70 13.27 13.18
N SER A 344 2.59 14.23 12.91
CA SER A 344 2.23 15.49 12.23
C SER A 344 2.77 15.59 10.80
N THR A 345 2.07 16.33 9.95
CA THR A 345 2.39 16.56 8.52
C THR A 345 3.51 17.57 8.27
N GLN A 346 3.97 18.30 9.28
CA GLN A 346 4.91 19.44 9.13
C GLN A 346 6.30 19.10 8.56
N LEU A 347 6.71 17.82 8.59
CA LEU A 347 7.96 17.31 7.96
C LEU A 347 7.69 16.16 6.99
N ALA A 348 6.45 16.01 6.54
CA ALA A 348 6.13 15.01 5.54
C ALA A 348 6.65 15.48 4.19
N ASN A 349 7.81 14.98 3.77
CA ASN A 349 8.10 14.88 2.35
C ASN A 349 6.91 14.11 1.73
N ASN A 350 6.47 14.46 0.52
CA ASN A 350 5.27 13.92 -0.20
C ASN A 350 5.16 12.38 -0.30
N THR A 351 6.07 11.62 0.32
CA THR A 351 6.19 10.16 0.32
C THR A 351 5.66 9.48 1.60
N THR A 352 5.26 10.22 2.64
CA THR A 352 4.72 9.63 3.88
C THR A 352 3.21 9.89 3.98
N TYR A 353 2.39 8.88 3.71
CA TYR A 353 0.94 8.93 3.90
C TYR A 353 0.60 8.97 5.40
N ILE A 354 0.47 10.18 5.96
CA ILE A 354 0.23 10.38 7.40
C ILE A 354 -1.25 10.19 7.77
N ASP A 355 -2.18 10.52 6.87
CA ASP A 355 -3.62 10.41 7.16
C ASP A 355 -4.05 8.96 7.41
N PRO A 356 -3.70 7.96 6.55
CA PRO A 356 -4.01 6.56 6.83
C PRO A 356 -3.35 6.05 8.12
N PHE A 357 -2.13 6.53 8.42
CA PHE A 357 -1.43 6.17 9.65
C PHE A 357 -2.19 6.62 10.89
N ILE A 358 -2.76 7.83 10.89
CA ILE A 358 -3.60 8.33 12.00
C ILE A 358 -4.88 7.49 12.14
N TYR A 359 -5.55 7.15 11.04
CA TYR A 359 -6.77 6.32 11.10
C TYR A 359 -6.50 4.93 11.65
N ILE A 360 -5.37 4.31 11.29
CA ILE A 360 -4.98 3.00 11.82
C ILE A 360 -4.73 3.08 13.34
N ILE A 361 -4.09 4.15 13.82
CA ILE A 361 -3.92 4.38 15.26
C ILE A 361 -5.29 4.48 15.96
N GLN A 362 -6.19 5.30 15.42
CA GLN A 362 -7.52 5.50 15.99
C GLN A 362 -8.32 4.19 16.01
N HIS A 363 -8.25 3.40 14.94
CA HIS A 363 -8.85 2.08 14.89
C HIS A 363 -8.30 1.15 15.97
N ALA A 364 -6.98 1.12 16.16
CA ALA A 364 -6.35 0.33 17.22
C ALA A 364 -6.78 0.78 18.63
N GLN A 365 -6.93 2.09 18.88
CA GLN A 365 -7.49 2.64 20.14
C GLN A 365 -8.97 2.27 20.35
N ILE A 366 -9.77 2.24 19.28
CA ILE A 366 -11.17 1.80 19.37
C ILE A 366 -11.23 0.30 19.71
N SER A 367 -10.49 -0.53 18.98
CA SER A 367 -10.39 -1.98 19.24
C SER A 367 -9.91 -2.26 20.66
N SER A 368 -8.97 -1.48 21.17
CA SER A 368 -8.48 -1.56 22.54
C SER A 368 -9.57 -1.30 23.59
N ARG A 369 -10.35 -0.23 23.42
CA ARG A 369 -11.47 0.08 24.31
C ARG A 369 -12.54 -1.02 24.29
N ILE A 370 -12.81 -1.62 23.14
CA ILE A 370 -13.76 -2.73 23.01
C ILE A 370 -13.22 -3.97 23.71
N ALA A 371 -11.95 -4.33 23.47
CA ALA A 371 -11.31 -5.49 24.09
C ALA A 371 -11.26 -5.38 25.62
N LYS A 372 -10.97 -4.19 26.16
CA LYS A 372 -10.97 -3.92 27.61
C LYS A 372 -12.36 -4.11 28.23
N GLN A 373 -13.43 -3.77 27.51
CA GLN A 373 -14.82 -3.97 27.97
C GLN A 373 -15.25 -5.44 27.90
N LEU A 374 -14.88 -6.16 26.83
CA LEU A 374 -15.16 -7.58 26.67
C LEU A 374 -14.42 -8.44 27.71
N THR A 375 -13.22 -8.02 28.12
CA THR A 375 -12.39 -8.76 29.09
C THR A 375 -12.60 -8.32 30.55
N SER A 376 -13.24 -7.17 30.80
CA SER A 376 -13.63 -6.77 32.16
C SER A 376 -14.66 -7.75 32.73
N GLY A 377 -14.35 -8.41 33.84
CA GLY A 377 -15.15 -9.52 34.41
C GLY A 377 -16.62 -9.20 34.72
N SER A 378 -17.00 -7.93 34.75
CA SER A 378 -18.39 -7.46 34.91
C SER A 378 -19.27 -7.66 33.67
N SER A 379 -18.71 -7.83 32.47
CA SER A 379 -19.49 -8.11 31.25
C SER A 379 -19.78 -9.60 31.04
N LEU A 380 -18.94 -10.49 31.56
CA LEU A 380 -19.09 -11.95 31.45
C LEU A 380 -20.02 -12.55 32.53
N PHE A 381 -20.21 -11.89 33.67
CA PHE A 381 -20.97 -12.42 34.81
C PHE A 381 -22.07 -11.49 35.37
N GLY A 382 -22.33 -10.33 34.75
CA GLY A 382 -23.29 -9.34 35.23
C GLY A 382 -24.67 -9.43 34.59
N SER A 383 -25.66 -9.98 35.31
CA SER A 383 -27.09 -9.84 34.99
C SER A 383 -27.56 -8.40 35.30
N GLY A 384 -27.40 -7.50 34.33
CA GLY A 384 -27.90 -6.11 34.48
C GLY A 384 -27.51 -5.21 33.32
N GLN A 385 -28.23 -5.31 32.19
CA GLN A 385 -28.06 -4.40 31.05
C GLN A 385 -28.53 -2.98 31.42
N SER A 386 -27.63 -2.13 31.91
CA SER A 386 -27.91 -0.70 32.14
C SER A 386 -28.09 0.07 30.82
N SER A 387 -29.06 0.99 30.78
CA SER A 387 -29.31 1.91 29.64
C SER A 387 -28.05 2.70 29.24
N ALA A 388 -27.17 2.99 30.20
CA ALA A 388 -25.88 3.63 29.96
C ALA A 388 -24.93 2.74 29.13
N LEU A 389 -24.94 1.43 29.33
CA LEU A 389 -24.15 0.49 28.53
C LEU A 389 -24.68 0.42 27.09
N ARG A 390 -26.01 0.41 26.90
CA ARG A 390 -26.62 0.43 25.55
C ARG A 390 -26.29 1.72 24.78
N SER A 391 -26.35 2.88 25.45
CA SER A 391 -25.96 4.17 24.87
C SER A 391 -24.46 4.20 24.50
N ARG A 392 -23.59 3.69 25.37
CA ARG A 392 -22.14 3.61 25.09
C ARG A 392 -21.80 2.62 23.96
N ILE A 393 -22.48 1.47 23.90
CA ILE A 393 -22.34 0.51 22.79
C ILE A 393 -22.72 1.21 21.48
N SER A 394 -23.83 1.96 21.45
CA SER A 394 -24.24 2.72 20.26
C SER A 394 -23.16 3.73 19.80
N ILE A 395 -22.64 4.56 20.72
CA ILE A 395 -21.57 5.53 20.41
C ILE A 395 -20.31 4.83 19.87
N SER A 396 -19.90 3.74 20.51
CA SER A 396 -18.73 2.97 20.08
C SER A 396 -18.95 2.31 18.71
N SER A 397 -20.15 1.79 18.42
CA SER A 397 -20.51 1.23 17.11
C SER A 397 -20.39 2.28 16.00
N HIS A 398 -20.83 3.52 16.23
CA HIS A 398 -20.68 4.62 15.27
C HIS A 398 -19.21 4.97 15.03
N ALA A 399 -18.40 5.04 16.08
CA ALA A 399 -16.97 5.35 15.96
C ALA A 399 -16.21 4.26 15.17
N VAL A 400 -16.49 2.98 15.49
CA VAL A 400 -15.93 1.82 14.77
C VAL A 400 -16.28 1.89 13.29
N VAL A 401 -17.55 2.15 12.97
CA VAL A 401 -17.98 2.18 11.56
C VAL A 401 -17.37 3.35 10.81
N ASN A 402 -17.23 4.52 11.43
CA ASN A 402 -16.55 5.66 10.80
C ASN A 402 -15.08 5.35 10.51
N ALA A 403 -14.37 4.70 11.43
CA ALA A 403 -13.00 4.25 11.19
C ALA A 403 -12.95 3.18 10.06
N ALA A 404 -13.88 2.24 10.05
CA ALA A 404 -13.98 1.22 9.01
C ALA A 404 -14.24 1.83 7.62
N ARG A 405 -15.10 2.86 7.52
CA ARG A 405 -15.34 3.61 6.28
C ARG A 405 -14.05 4.25 5.76
N ALA A 406 -13.29 4.91 6.64
CA ALA A 406 -12.03 5.54 6.27
C ALA A 406 -10.99 4.52 5.81
N ILE A 407 -10.83 3.41 6.54
CA ILE A 407 -9.91 2.32 6.16
C ILE A 407 -10.24 1.77 4.78
N ILE A 408 -11.53 1.54 4.48
CA ILE A 408 -11.94 1.02 3.16
C ILE A 408 -11.68 2.05 2.06
N LEU A 409 -11.98 3.33 2.30
CA LEU A 409 -11.68 4.38 1.32
C LEU A 409 -10.19 4.46 1.03
N ASP A 410 -9.34 4.31 2.04
CA ASP A 410 -7.87 4.35 1.90
C ASP A 410 -7.26 3.04 1.33
N THR A 411 -8.06 2.01 1.03
CA THR A 411 -7.54 0.79 0.38
C THR A 411 -6.96 1.04 -1.00
N ASP A 412 -7.36 2.14 -1.66
CA ASP A 412 -6.80 2.58 -2.93
C ASP A 412 -5.31 2.99 -2.81
N ALA A 413 -4.94 3.57 -1.66
CA ALA A 413 -3.58 3.98 -1.33
C ALA A 413 -2.70 2.80 -0.89
N ILE A 414 -3.30 1.65 -0.54
CA ILE A 414 -2.58 0.43 -0.21
C ILE A 414 -2.08 -0.20 -1.52
N GLN A 415 -0.77 -0.10 -1.75
CA GLN A 415 -0.09 -0.95 -2.73
C GLN A 415 -0.09 -2.37 -2.19
N VAL A 416 -0.39 -3.35 -3.06
CA VAL A 416 -0.37 -4.76 -2.71
C VAL A 416 0.85 -5.38 -3.38
N ASP A 417 1.91 -5.55 -2.60
CA ASP A 417 3.15 -6.19 -3.00
C ASP A 417 3.70 -7.09 -1.89
N ALA A 418 4.80 -7.81 -2.15
CA ALA A 418 5.41 -8.71 -1.16
C ALA A 418 5.92 -8.00 0.11
N SER A 419 6.04 -6.67 0.10
CA SER A 419 6.48 -5.85 1.24
C SER A 419 5.33 -5.32 2.08
N THR A 420 4.11 -5.45 1.57
CA THR A 420 2.92 -4.95 2.21
C THR A 420 2.57 -5.86 3.37
N PRO A 421 2.53 -5.37 4.63
CA PRO A 421 2.20 -6.22 5.75
C PRO A 421 0.80 -6.83 5.60
N ILE A 422 0.66 -8.13 5.89
CA ILE A 422 -0.62 -8.85 5.78
C ILE A 422 -1.70 -8.13 6.60
N TRP A 423 -1.37 -7.54 7.74
CA TRP A 423 -2.36 -6.81 8.52
C TRP A 423 -2.88 -5.53 7.88
N LEU A 424 -2.05 -4.87 7.09
CA LEU A 424 -2.44 -3.68 6.36
C LEU A 424 -3.28 -4.06 5.14
N ALA A 425 -2.80 -5.02 4.34
CA ALA A 425 -3.45 -5.43 3.11
C ALA A 425 -4.66 -6.36 3.31
N PHE A 426 -4.73 -7.12 4.39
CA PHE A 426 -5.74 -8.15 4.58
C PHE A 426 -6.58 -7.89 5.83
N TYR A 427 -5.97 -7.81 7.02
CA TYR A 427 -6.75 -7.79 8.28
C TYR A 427 -7.58 -6.52 8.47
N PHE A 428 -7.00 -5.32 8.29
CA PHE A 428 -7.75 -4.08 8.47
C PHE A 428 -8.90 -3.91 7.46
N PRO A 429 -8.72 -4.19 6.16
CA PRO A 429 -9.83 -4.19 5.21
C PRO A 429 -10.91 -5.24 5.55
N LEU A 430 -10.52 -6.46 5.93
CA LEU A 430 -11.46 -7.54 6.29
C LEU A 430 -12.32 -7.15 7.50
N VAL A 431 -11.69 -6.69 8.58
CA VAL A 431 -12.39 -6.28 9.80
C VAL A 431 -13.29 -5.07 9.53
N SER A 432 -12.85 -4.14 8.68
CA SER A 432 -13.65 -2.99 8.28
C SER A 432 -14.91 -3.41 7.50
N ALA A 433 -14.77 -4.36 6.56
CA ALA A 433 -15.92 -4.90 5.83
C ALA A 433 -16.92 -5.61 6.75
N ILE A 434 -16.44 -6.43 7.68
CA ILE A 434 -17.28 -7.11 8.68
C ILE A 434 -18.01 -6.09 9.56
N ASN A 435 -17.31 -5.06 10.04
CA ASN A 435 -17.90 -4.02 10.88
C ASN A 435 -18.99 -3.22 10.15
N ILE A 436 -18.74 -2.83 8.89
CA ILE A 436 -19.75 -2.16 8.07
C ILE A 436 -20.95 -3.09 7.82
N PHE A 437 -20.71 -4.36 7.49
CA PHE A 437 -21.78 -5.33 7.26
C PHE A 437 -22.69 -5.50 8.48
N ILE A 438 -22.11 -5.75 9.65
CA ILE A 438 -22.86 -5.88 10.91
C ILE A 438 -23.66 -4.60 11.19
N TYR A 439 -23.08 -3.44 10.91
CA TYR A 439 -23.74 -2.16 11.12
C TYR A 439 -24.93 -1.94 10.17
N ILE A 440 -24.82 -2.34 8.89
CA ILE A 440 -25.93 -2.34 7.93
C ILE A 440 -27.05 -3.26 8.41
N LEU A 441 -26.74 -4.48 8.87
CA LEU A 441 -27.75 -5.40 9.38
C LEU A 441 -28.48 -4.84 10.61
N LYS A 442 -27.75 -4.11 11.47
CA LYS A 442 -28.31 -3.52 12.69
C LYS A 442 -29.16 -2.28 12.43
N TYR A 443 -28.82 -1.50 11.41
CA TYR A 443 -29.49 -0.22 11.09
C TYR A 443 -29.78 -0.07 9.58
N PRO A 444 -30.59 -0.96 8.98
CA PRO A 444 -30.73 -1.05 7.52
C PRO A 444 -31.47 0.14 6.88
N ALA A 445 -32.17 0.94 7.68
CA ALA A 445 -32.94 2.10 7.23
C ALA A 445 -32.17 3.43 7.28
N LEU A 446 -30.88 3.45 7.68
CA LEU A 446 -30.12 4.69 7.77
C LEU A 446 -29.84 5.30 6.38
N PRO A 447 -29.72 6.62 6.26
CA PRO A 447 -29.34 7.27 4.99
C PRO A 447 -27.95 6.85 4.50
N THR A 448 -27.02 6.51 5.41
CA THR A 448 -25.65 6.11 5.08
C THR A 448 -25.56 4.69 4.51
N THR A 449 -26.61 3.88 4.62
CA THR A 449 -26.56 2.45 4.30
C THR A 449 -26.26 2.21 2.81
N SER A 450 -26.71 3.11 1.92
CA SER A 450 -26.38 3.02 0.49
C SER A 450 -24.91 3.33 0.20
N SER A 451 -24.29 4.31 0.87
CA SER A 451 -22.84 4.53 0.77
C SER A 451 -22.05 3.40 1.44
N ASP A 452 -22.57 2.81 2.52
CA ASP A 452 -21.93 1.70 3.22
C ASP A 452 -21.88 0.42 2.37
N VAL A 453 -22.94 0.13 1.60
CA VAL A 453 -22.93 -0.96 0.60
C VAL A 453 -21.88 -0.70 -0.48
N ALA A 454 -21.76 0.53 -1.00
CA ALA A 454 -20.74 0.87 -2.00
C ALA A 454 -19.32 0.70 -1.45
N LEU A 455 -19.09 0.98 -0.15
CA LEU A 455 -17.82 0.72 0.50
C LEU A 455 -17.51 -0.79 0.57
N LEU A 456 -18.51 -1.65 0.80
CA LEU A 456 -18.30 -3.10 0.74
C LEU A 456 -17.91 -3.57 -0.67
N ASP A 457 -18.41 -2.92 -1.72
CA ASP A 457 -17.99 -3.19 -3.11
C ASP A 457 -16.54 -2.75 -3.35
N ILE A 458 -16.13 -1.58 -2.85
CA ILE A 458 -14.73 -1.11 -2.90
C ILE A 458 -13.81 -2.12 -2.20
N CYS A 459 -14.20 -2.56 -1.01
CA CYS A 459 -13.44 -3.56 -0.27
C CYS A 459 -13.34 -4.90 -1.03
N THR A 460 -14.41 -5.31 -1.71
CA THR A 460 -14.42 -6.48 -2.60
C THR A 460 -13.42 -6.32 -3.76
N GLY A 461 -13.31 -5.13 -4.33
CA GLY A 461 -12.31 -4.79 -5.34
C GLY A 461 -10.87 -4.93 -4.81
N HIS A 462 -10.62 -4.43 -3.60
CA HIS A 462 -9.32 -4.58 -2.91
C HIS A 462 -8.93 -6.06 -2.70
N PHE A 463 -9.85 -6.89 -2.20
CA PHE A 463 -9.59 -8.33 -2.04
C PHE A 463 -9.42 -9.06 -3.37
N SER A 464 -10.06 -8.60 -4.45
CA SER A 464 -9.82 -9.13 -5.80
C SER A 464 -8.43 -8.77 -6.33
N ARG A 465 -7.91 -7.56 -6.01
CA ARG A 465 -6.50 -7.20 -6.27
C ARG A 465 -5.53 -8.06 -5.47
N LEU A 466 -5.88 -8.39 -4.23
CA LEU A 466 -5.07 -9.24 -3.36
C LEU A 466 -5.04 -10.70 -3.86
N GLU A 467 -6.18 -11.24 -4.28
CA GLU A 467 -6.32 -12.56 -4.92
C GLU A 467 -5.48 -12.64 -6.21
N LEU A 468 -5.44 -11.57 -7.00
CA LEU A 468 -4.58 -11.49 -8.19
C LEU A 468 -3.08 -11.52 -7.83
N ALA A 469 -2.69 -10.83 -6.75
CA ALA A 469 -1.29 -10.78 -6.30
C ALA A 469 -0.85 -12.06 -5.58
N SER A 470 -1.77 -12.74 -4.90
CA SER A 470 -1.53 -13.98 -4.16
C SER A 470 -2.80 -14.85 -4.19
N PRO A 471 -2.88 -15.83 -5.11
CA PRO A 471 -4.08 -16.67 -5.28
C PRO A 471 -4.53 -17.40 -4.00
N ASP A 472 -3.60 -17.71 -3.10
CA ASP A 472 -3.88 -18.38 -1.81
C ASP A 472 -4.65 -17.50 -0.81
N THR A 473 -4.80 -16.20 -1.09
CA THR A 473 -5.54 -15.24 -0.24
C THR A 473 -7.00 -15.05 -0.63
N ALA A 474 -7.51 -15.84 -1.59
CA ALA A 474 -8.88 -15.76 -2.06
C ALA A 474 -9.88 -15.88 -0.90
N LEU A 475 -10.73 -14.87 -0.76
CA LEU A 475 -11.82 -14.84 0.22
C LEU A 475 -13.18 -14.63 -0.49
N PRO A 476 -13.80 -15.70 -1.00
CA PRO A 476 -15.12 -15.63 -1.64
C PRO A 476 -16.20 -15.00 -0.74
N PHE A 477 -16.05 -15.15 0.57
CA PHE A 477 -16.95 -14.63 1.60
C PHE A 477 -17.15 -13.11 1.55
N ILE A 478 -16.15 -12.32 1.11
CA ILE A 478 -16.29 -10.85 1.06
C ILE A 478 -17.30 -10.41 -0.02
N ARG A 479 -17.29 -11.07 -1.19
CA ARG A 479 -18.30 -10.85 -2.24
C ARG A 479 -19.70 -11.16 -1.71
N GLU A 480 -19.82 -12.22 -0.90
CA GLU A 480 -21.08 -12.63 -0.31
C GLU A 480 -21.59 -11.65 0.76
N ILE A 481 -20.70 -11.09 1.58
CA ILE A 481 -21.03 -10.01 2.52
C ILE A 481 -21.66 -8.81 1.79
N ALA A 482 -21.04 -8.34 0.71
CA ALA A 482 -21.56 -7.20 -0.05
C ALA A 482 -22.94 -7.51 -0.67
N ARG A 483 -23.12 -8.73 -1.19
CA ARG A 483 -24.40 -9.23 -1.74
C ARG A 483 -25.50 -9.26 -0.69
N LEU A 484 -25.23 -9.83 0.50
CA LEU A 484 -26.17 -9.91 1.60
C LEU A 484 -26.54 -8.53 2.16
N ALA A 485 -25.56 -7.62 2.26
CA ALA A 485 -25.80 -6.25 2.68
C ALA A 485 -26.78 -5.54 1.73
N ARG A 486 -26.55 -5.67 0.42
CA ARG A 486 -27.41 -5.08 -0.62
C ARG A 486 -28.84 -5.62 -0.56
N SER A 487 -28.98 -6.94 -0.47
CA SER A 487 -30.29 -7.60 -0.36
C SER A 487 -31.06 -7.15 0.88
N THR A 488 -30.37 -6.96 2.01
CA THR A 488 -30.99 -6.45 3.24
C THR A 488 -31.54 -5.03 3.06
N VAL A 489 -30.74 -4.13 2.47
CA VAL A 489 -31.15 -2.73 2.22
C VAL A 489 -32.31 -2.66 1.22
N GLU A 490 -32.28 -3.47 0.16
CA GLU A 490 -33.36 -3.55 -0.84
C GLU A 490 -34.65 -4.10 -0.25
N SER A 491 -34.58 -5.15 0.59
CA SER A 491 -35.74 -5.71 1.28
C SER A 491 -36.45 -4.68 2.17
N VAL A 492 -35.69 -3.86 2.90
CA VAL A 492 -36.25 -2.80 3.75
C VAL A 492 -36.81 -1.65 2.92
N LYS A 493 -36.15 -1.24 1.83
CA LYS A 493 -36.68 -0.21 0.91
C LYS A 493 -38.00 -0.66 0.26
N ASN A 494 -38.10 -1.93 -0.14
CA ASN A 494 -39.30 -2.50 -0.76
C ASN A 494 -40.44 -2.70 0.26
N SER A 495 -40.11 -3.02 1.51
CA SER A 495 -41.09 -3.13 2.61
C SER A 495 -41.60 -1.76 3.06
N ALA A 496 -40.76 -0.72 3.04
CA ALA A 496 -41.19 0.66 3.32
C ALA A 496 -42.09 1.25 2.21
N ALA A 497 -42.00 0.71 0.98
CA ALA A 497 -42.83 1.09 -0.17
C ALA A 497 -44.19 0.35 -0.23
N SER A 498 -44.41 -0.66 0.63
CA SER A 498 -45.66 -1.43 0.70
C SER A 498 -46.36 -1.15 2.03
N PRO A 499 -47.57 -0.55 2.05
CA PRO A 499 -48.27 -0.26 3.30
C PRO A 499 -48.85 -1.56 3.89
N GLY A 500 -48.02 -2.33 4.57
CA GLY A 500 -48.44 -3.56 5.25
C GLY A 500 -47.34 -4.62 5.29
N SER A 501 -46.31 -4.43 6.10
CA SER A 501 -45.48 -5.56 6.56
C SER A 501 -44.80 -5.22 7.88
N LEU A 502 -45.06 -6.09 8.86
CA LEU A 502 -44.62 -6.05 10.25
C LEU A 502 -43.15 -6.45 10.37
N LEU A 503 -42.24 -5.48 10.50
CA LEU A 503 -40.97 -5.66 11.21
C LEU A 503 -40.75 -4.43 12.10
N GLY A 504 -40.68 -4.70 13.40
CA GLY A 504 -40.85 -3.74 14.48
C GLY A 504 -39.98 -2.48 14.36
N ALA A 505 -40.66 -1.35 14.50
CA ALA A 505 -40.07 -0.14 15.03
C ALA A 505 -39.56 -0.43 16.45
N ASP A 506 -38.23 -0.39 16.66
CA ASP A 506 -37.62 0.16 17.88
C ASP A 506 -36.08 0.06 17.81
N VAL A 507 -35.45 0.99 17.07
CA VAL A 507 -34.26 1.71 17.55
C VAL A 507 -34.28 3.11 16.91
N MET A 508 -34.82 4.09 17.62
CA MET A 508 -34.69 5.50 17.23
C MET A 508 -33.21 5.88 17.17
N ALA A 509 -32.79 6.51 16.06
CA ALA A 509 -31.47 7.11 15.93
C ALA A 509 -31.31 8.23 17.00
N PRO A 510 -30.22 8.27 17.77
CA PRO A 510 -29.99 9.40 18.66
C PRO A 510 -29.70 10.66 17.85
N SER A 511 -30.39 11.74 18.19
CA SER A 511 -30.05 13.10 17.79
C SER A 511 -28.68 13.47 18.37
N VAL A 512 -27.62 13.35 17.58
CA VAL A 512 -26.31 13.95 17.89
C VAL A 512 -25.73 14.52 16.61
N ALA A 513 -25.34 15.80 16.70
CA ALA A 513 -24.80 16.60 15.60
C ALA A 513 -23.76 15.85 14.77
N GLN A 514 -23.91 15.92 13.45
CA GLN A 514 -22.87 15.50 12.50
C GLN A 514 -21.57 16.24 12.83
N PRO A 515 -20.45 15.54 13.13
CA PRO A 515 -19.15 16.12 12.88
C PRO A 515 -19.03 16.22 11.36
N SER A 516 -18.81 17.44 10.87
CA SER A 516 -18.55 17.72 9.47
C SER A 516 -17.55 16.72 8.91
N VAL A 517 -17.99 15.88 7.96
CA VAL A 517 -17.09 15.26 6.99
C VAL A 517 -16.39 16.43 6.29
N PRO A 518 -15.05 16.56 6.33
CA PRO A 518 -14.37 17.58 5.54
C PRO A 518 -14.81 17.40 4.10
N HIS A 519 -15.53 18.40 3.58
CA HIS A 519 -15.95 18.45 2.20
C HIS A 519 -14.73 18.30 1.28
N ALA A 520 -14.95 17.54 0.22
CA ALA A 520 -14.29 17.60 -1.08
C ALA A 520 -12.93 18.31 -1.12
N ARG A 521 -11.89 17.54 -1.45
CA ARG A 521 -10.69 18.08 -2.09
C ARG A 521 -11.13 18.92 -3.29
N ASN A 522 -11.11 20.25 -3.15
CA ASN A 522 -11.05 21.18 -4.27
C ASN A 522 -9.69 20.98 -4.93
N LEU A 523 -9.62 20.03 -5.86
CA LEU A 523 -8.51 19.84 -6.78
C LEU A 523 -8.72 20.73 -8.01
N TYR A 524 -8.71 22.06 -7.81
CA TYR A 524 -8.42 23.04 -8.87
C TYR A 524 -7.96 24.34 -8.21
N THR A 525 -6.65 24.46 -8.01
CA THR A 525 -5.82 25.66 -8.24
C THR A 525 -4.36 25.27 -8.16
#